data_AF-A0A3B8X9W2-F1
#
_entry.id   AF-A0A3B8X9W2-F1
#
_cell.length_a   1.000
_cell.length_b   1.000
_cell.length_c   1.000
_cell.angle_alpha   90.00
_cell.angle_beta   90.00
_cell.angle_gamma   90.00
#
_symmetry.space_group_name_H-M   'P 1'
#
loop_
_entity.id
_entity.type
_entity.pdbx_description
1 polymer ?
#
loop_
_entity_poly.entity_id
_entity_poly.type
_entity_poly.pdbx_seq_one_letter_code
_entity_poly.pdbx_strand_id
1 'polypeptide(L)' 'MQELRSQPFAENLVFCEGPRWYQNRLYVSDMFGHQVLRFDLQGKRELLAEVPGRPS' A
#
# COMPACT_ATOMS: atom_id res chain seq x y z
N MET A 1 28.59 6.78 -10.13
CA MET A 1 27.49 5.86 -9.78
C MET A 1 26.98 6.31 -8.41
N GLN A 2 25.68 6.53 -8.24
CA GLN A 2 25.11 6.96 -6.97
C GLN A 2 24.65 5.72 -6.20
N GLU A 3 25.04 5.61 -4.93
CA GLU A 3 24.57 4.53 -4.06
C GLU A 3 23.13 4.83 -3.63
N LEU A 4 22.22 3.87 -3.85
CA LEU A 4 20.83 3.96 -3.40
C LEU A 4 20.65 3.05 -2.19
N ARG A 5 19.93 3.54 -1.18
CA ARG A 5 19.57 2.78 0.02
C ARG A 5 18.07 2.67 0.13
N SER A 6 17.58 1.47 0.41
CA SER A 6 16.18 1.21 0.72
C SER A 6 15.95 1.12 2.22
N GLN A 7 14.77 1.52 2.66
CA GLN A 7 14.25 1.26 4.00
C GLN A 7 12.79 0.80 3.89
N PRO A 8 12.28 0.05 4.87
CA PRO A 8 10.86 -0.28 4.93
C PRO A 8 10.01 0.99 4.89
N PHE A 9 8.98 0.99 4.04
CA PHE A 9 8.03 2.11 3.92
C PHE A 9 6.79 1.90 4.78
N ALA A 10 6.28 0.67 4.83
CA ALA A 10 5.14 0.27 5.65
C ALA A 10 5.29 -1.21 6.05
N GLU A 11 4.61 -1.61 7.12
CA GLU A 11 4.67 -2.95 7.70
C GLU A 11 3.25 -3.49 7.99
N ASN A 12 3.15 -4.75 8.41
CA ASN A 12 1.89 -5.40 8.79
C ASN A 12 0.85 -5.42 7.67
N LEU A 13 1.28 -5.83 6.47
CA LEU A 13 0.48 -6.01 5.26
C LEU A 13 0.43 -7.49 4.92
N VAL A 14 -0.68 -7.99 4.37
CA VAL A 14 -0.80 -9.43 4.07
C VAL A 14 -0.24 -9.73 2.68
N PHE A 15 -0.79 -9.11 1.64
CA PHE A 15 -0.33 -9.26 0.26
C PHE A 15 -0.76 -8.06 -0.60
N CYS A 16 0.10 -7.03 -0.63
CA CYS A 16 -0.17 -5.80 -1.37
C CYS A 16 0.24 -5.90 -2.84
N GLU A 17 -0.72 -5.67 -3.73
CA GLU A 17 -0.53 -5.58 -5.17
C GLU A 17 -1.14 -4.30 -5.76
N GLY A 18 -0.90 -4.09 -7.05
CA GLY A 18 -1.50 -3.01 -7.81
C GLY A 18 -1.18 -1.61 -7.30
N PRO A 19 0.10 -1.24 -7.05
CA PRO A 19 0.43 0.11 -6.62
C PRO A 19 -0.07 1.15 -7.63
N ARG A 20 -0.74 2.19 -7.13
CA ARG A 20 -1.16 3.37 -7.90
C ARG A 20 -0.76 4.63 -7.15
N TRP A 21 -0.23 5.61 -7.86
CA TRP A 21 0.15 6.90 -7.28
C TRP A 21 -0.81 8.00 -7.72
N TYR A 22 -1.37 8.73 -6.76
CA TYR A 22 -2.25 9.86 -7.04
C TYR A 22 -2.24 10.86 -5.87
N GLN A 23 -2.07 12.15 -6.17
CA GLN A 23 -2.08 13.23 -5.16
C GLN A 23 -1.20 12.97 -3.92
N ASN A 24 0.08 12.63 -4.12
CA ASN A 24 1.03 12.34 -3.02
C ASN A 24 0.54 11.22 -2.07
N ARG A 25 -0.19 10.27 -2.63
CA ARG A 25 -0.65 9.05 -1.96
C ARG A 25 -0.34 7.83 -2.80
N LEU A 26 0.13 6.77 -2.13
CA LEU A 26 0.26 5.44 -2.69
C LEU A 26 -1.00 4.65 -2.35
N TYR A 27 -1.65 4.06 -3.34
CA TYR A 27 -2.80 3.17 -3.17
C TYR A 27 -2.36 1.76 -3.50
N VAL A 28 -2.83 0.78 -2.73
CA VAL A 28 -2.58 -0.64 -2.98
C VAL A 28 -3.83 -1.45 -2.67
N SER A 29 -3.91 -2.62 -3.30
CA SER A 29 -4.88 -3.64 -2.95
C SER A 29 -4.21 -4.68 -2.06
N ASP A 30 -4.69 -4.91 -0.85
CA ASP A 30 -4.21 -5.99 0.01
C ASP A 30 -5.13 -7.21 -0.18
N MET A 31 -4.77 -8.08 -1.13
CA MET A 31 -5.64 -9.13 -1.67
C MET A 31 -6.07 -10.16 -0.62
N PHE A 32 -5.16 -10.51 0.29
CA PHE A 32 -5.44 -11.45 1.38
C PHE A 32 -5.76 -10.74 2.70
N GLY A 33 -5.52 -9.43 2.78
CA GLY A 33 -6.03 -8.57 3.85
C GLY A 33 -7.46 -8.10 3.64
N HIS A 34 -8.08 -8.40 2.49
CA HIS A 34 -9.47 -8.04 2.16
C HIS A 34 -9.73 -6.54 2.26
N GLN A 35 -8.75 -5.71 1.86
CA GLN A 35 -8.80 -4.26 2.05
C GLN A 35 -8.13 -3.50 0.89
N VAL A 36 -8.63 -2.29 0.63
CA VAL A 36 -7.96 -1.28 -0.20
C VAL A 36 -7.36 -0.24 0.73
N LEU A 37 -6.07 0.02 0.58
CA LEU A 37 -5.31 0.92 1.45
C LEU A 37 -4.78 2.11 0.67
N ARG A 38 -4.59 3.24 1.36
CA ARG A 38 -3.69 4.31 0.92
C ARG A 38 -2.64 4.62 1.96
N PHE A 39 -1.51 5.15 1.52
CA PHE A 39 -0.41 5.63 2.35
C PHE A 39 -0.07 7.07 2.01
N ASP A 40 0.27 7.85 3.03
CA ASP A 40 0.92 9.15 2.85
C ASP A 40 2.43 9.01 2.54
N LEU A 41 3.13 10.13 2.41
CA LEU A 41 4.56 10.16 2.09
C LEU A 41 5.45 9.57 3.22
N GLN A 42 4.91 9.39 4.41
CA GLN A 42 5.59 8.85 5.59
C GLN A 42 5.25 7.38 5.82
N GLY A 43 4.46 6.75 4.94
CA GLY A 43 4.04 5.36 5.11
C GLY A 43 2.87 5.17 6.08
N LYS A 44 2.20 6.25 6.49
CA LYS A 44 1.00 6.14 7.33
C LYS A 44 -0.14 5.55 6.52
N ARG A 45 -0.61 4.38 6.95
CA ARG A 45 -1.73 3.65 6.37
C ARG A 45 -3.08 4.29 6.72
N GLU A 46 -3.95 4.36 5.73
CA GLU A 46 -5.38 4.64 5.89
C GLU A 46 -6.20 3.58 5.14
N LEU A 47 -7.22 3.04 5.80
CA LEU A 47 -8.18 2.11 5.20
C LEU A 47 -9.17 2.89 4.33
N LEU A 48 -9.32 2.50 3.06
CA LEU A 48 -10.31 3.09 2.15
C LEU A 48 -11.57 2.26 2.06
N ALA A 49 -11.42 0.94 1.98
CA ALA A 49 -12.54 0.01 1.91
C ALA A 49 -12.13 -1.38 2.40
N GLU A 50 -13.06 -2.06 3.05
CA GLU A 50 -13.02 -3.51 3.21
C GLU A 50 -13.72 -4.15 2.02
N VAL A 51 -13.13 -5.22 1.47
CA VAL A 51 -13.63 -5.93 0.29
C VAL A 51 -13.73 -7.41 0.63
N PRO A 52 -14.95 -7.98 0.79
CA PRO A 52 -15.13 -9.38 1.21
C PRO A 52 -14.46 -10.43 0.30
N GLY A 53 -14.23 -10.09 -0.97
CA GLY A 53 -13.52 -10.94 -1.94
C GLY A 53 -12.01 -10.71 -1.92
N ARG A 54 -11.31 -11.14 -2.99
CA ARG A 54 -9.90 -10.78 -3.21
C ARG A 54 -9.89 -9.59 -4.16
N PRO A 55 -9.64 -8.36 -3.67
CA PRO A 55 -9.57 -7.21 -4.56
C PRO A 55 -8.30 -7.34 -5.42
N SER A 56 -8.49 -7.63 -6.72
CA SER A 56 -7.48 -7.93 -7.76
C SER A 56 -7.29 -9.40 -8.11
#